data_AF-A0A3A9FFK7-F1
#
_entry.id   AF-A0A3A9FFK7-F1
#
_cell.length_a   1.000
_cell.length_b   1.000
_cell.length_c   1.000
_cell.angle_alpha   90.00
_cell.angle_beta   90.00
_cell.angle_gamma   90.00
#
_symmetry.space_group_name_H-M   'P 1'
#
loop_
_entity.id
_entity.type
_entity.pdbx_description
1 polymer ?
#
loop_
_entity_poly.entity_id
_entity_poly.type
_entity_poly.pdbx_seq_one_letter_code
_entity_poly.pdbx_strand_id
1 'polypeptide(L)'
;MRIEKDAVKSFIYRIKEDINHVFKEVTTLSSQLGELSGLKTTDKSNLVAAINEQNTNMFVTGAFSGSWLPGFFINGMGFTVIIPKHSKKHTLTITSARIFTLEGGWVDTAISTIADMPNCWRVILKTDAAMKLTSGYAYIADLAGQIK
;
A
#
# COMPACT_ATOMS: atom_id res chain seq x y z
N MET A 1 56.30 -59.92 8.10
CA MET A 1 55.91 -59.14 9.30
C MET A 1 56.37 -57.67 9.35
N ARG A 2 57.55 -57.26 8.83
CA ARG A 2 57.96 -55.82 8.83
C ARG A 2 57.18 -54.98 7.81
N ILE A 3 56.99 -55.51 6.60
CA ILE A 3 56.28 -54.87 5.48
C ILE A 3 54.81 -54.57 5.82
N GLU A 4 54.13 -55.48 6.52
CA GLU A 4 52.71 -55.30 6.92
C GLU A 4 52.54 -54.18 7.96
N LYS A 5 53.51 -54.01 8.88
CA LYS A 5 53.47 -52.92 9.88
C LYS A 5 53.61 -51.54 9.22
N ASP A 6 54.39 -51.43 8.16
CA ASP A 6 54.58 -50.16 7.44
C ASP A 6 53.35 -49.82 6.58
N ALA A 7 52.71 -50.83 5.97
CA ALA A 7 51.44 -50.65 5.27
C ALA A 7 50.31 -50.19 6.20
N VAL A 8 50.21 -50.78 7.40
CA VAL A 8 49.23 -50.39 8.43
C VAL A 8 49.48 -48.96 8.91
N LYS A 9 50.74 -48.55 9.13
CA LYS A 9 51.08 -47.16 9.48
C LYS A 9 50.68 -46.17 8.40
N SER A 10 50.95 -46.50 7.13
CA SER A 10 50.57 -45.66 5.99
C SER A 10 49.06 -45.49 5.87
N PHE A 11 48.30 -46.56 6.10
CA PHE A 11 46.83 -46.51 6.11
C PHE A 11 46.28 -45.63 7.24
N ILE A 12 46.83 -45.78 8.45
CA ILE A 12 46.47 -44.93 9.60
C ILE A 12 46.77 -43.45 9.33
N TYR A 13 47.90 -43.15 8.67
CA TYR A 13 48.26 -41.77 8.32
C TYR A 13 47.23 -41.14 7.37
N ARG A 14 46.82 -41.87 6.33
CA ARG A 14 45.80 -41.40 5.38
C ARG A 14 44.45 -41.16 6.04
N ILE A 15 43.99 -42.08 6.90
CA ILE A 15 42.75 -41.90 7.66
C ILE A 15 42.79 -40.62 8.51
N LYS A 16 43.92 -40.33 9.15
CA LYS A 16 44.07 -39.11 9.96
C LYS A 16 43.96 -37.85 9.11
N GLU A 17 44.58 -37.83 7.93
CA GLU A 17 44.48 -36.71 7.01
C GLU A 17 43.04 -36.51 6.52
N ASP A 18 42.35 -37.59 6.14
CA ASP A 18 40.96 -37.54 5.69
C ASP A 18 40.03 -37.03 6.80
N ILE A 19 40.20 -37.52 8.04
CA ILE A 19 39.45 -37.02 9.21
C ILE A 19 39.70 -35.54 9.43
N ASN A 20 40.97 -35.12 9.39
CA ASN A 20 41.33 -33.71 9.56
C ASN A 20 40.73 -32.82 8.47
N HIS A 21 40.65 -33.31 7.23
CA HIS A 21 40.00 -32.60 6.13
C HIS A 21 38.51 -32.41 6.39
N VAL A 22 37.80 -33.50 6.72
CA VAL A 22 36.36 -33.45 7.01
C VAL A 22 36.04 -32.52 8.18
N PHE A 23 36.85 -32.51 9.24
CA PHE A 23 36.66 -31.59 10.36
C PHE A 23 36.78 -30.11 9.96
N LYS A 24 37.71 -29.77 9.06
CA LYS A 24 37.86 -28.41 8.54
C LYS A 24 36.64 -27.98 7.73
N GLU A 25 36.14 -28.86 6.87
CA GLU A 25 34.95 -28.60 6.05
C GLU A 25 33.71 -28.38 6.92
N VAL A 26 33.46 -29.24 7.91
CA VAL A 26 32.33 -29.10 8.85
C VAL A 26 32.41 -27.80 9.64
N THR A 27 33.60 -27.41 10.08
CA THR A 27 33.82 -26.14 10.79
C THR A 27 33.51 -24.95 9.90
N THR A 28 33.92 -25.01 8.63
CA THR A 28 33.69 -23.94 7.65
C THR A 28 32.20 -23.78 7.34
N LEU A 29 31.50 -24.88 7.07
CA LEU A 29 30.05 -24.89 6.84
C LEU A 29 29.28 -24.36 8.06
N SER A 30 29.70 -24.74 9.26
CA SER A 30 29.07 -24.25 10.50
C SER A 30 29.23 -22.74 10.66
N SER A 31 30.40 -22.19 10.31
CA SER A 31 30.64 -20.74 10.31
C SER A 31 29.74 -20.03 9.29
N GLN A 32 29.68 -20.55 8.06
CA GLN A 32 28.85 -19.99 6.98
C GLN A 32 27.35 -20.02 7.32
N LEU A 33 26.87 -21.09 7.97
CA LEU A 33 25.49 -21.19 8.46
C LEU A 33 25.18 -20.13 9.52
N GLY A 34 26.12 -19.88 10.43
CA GLY A 34 26.02 -18.80 11.43
C GLY A 34 25.88 -17.43 10.78
N GLU A 35 26.74 -17.11 9.81
CA GLU A 35 26.70 -15.85 9.05
C GLU A 35 25.37 -15.66 8.29
N LEU A 36 24.86 -16.73 7.65
CA LEU A 36 23.58 -16.70 6.96
C LEU A 36 22.40 -16.46 7.92
N SER A 37 22.42 -17.06 9.10
CA SER A 37 21.39 -16.84 10.14
C SER A 37 21.43 -15.42 10.71
N GLY A 38 22.58 -14.76 10.67
CA GLY A 38 22.80 -13.38 11.08
C GLY A 38 22.48 -12.34 10.01
N LEU A 39 22.14 -12.75 8.79
CA LEU A 39 21.83 -11.86 7.68
C LEU A 39 20.49 -11.12 7.92
N LYS A 40 20.55 -10.01 8.65
CA LYS A 40 19.48 -9.01 8.70
C LYS A 40 19.51 -8.25 7.38
N THR A 41 18.61 -8.59 6.46
CA THR A 41 18.61 -7.99 5.12
C THR A 41 18.06 -6.56 5.18
N THR A 42 18.93 -5.58 4.91
CA THR A 42 18.53 -4.19 4.61
C THR A 42 17.43 -4.17 3.53
N ASP A 43 17.51 -5.11 2.58
CA ASP A 43 16.54 -5.27 1.50
C ASP A 43 15.14 -5.61 2.00
N LYS A 44 14.99 -6.43 3.05
CA LYS A 44 13.65 -6.73 3.60
C LYS A 44 13.02 -5.49 4.23
N SER A 45 13.81 -4.66 4.92
CA SER A 45 13.33 -3.40 5.46
C SER A 45 12.90 -2.45 4.34
N ASN A 46 13.73 -2.32 3.31
CA ASN A 46 13.45 -1.45 2.15
C ASN A 46 12.23 -1.92 1.36
N LEU A 47 12.08 -3.23 1.16
CA LEU A 47 10.93 -3.82 0.48
C LEU A 47 9.64 -3.61 1.27
N VAL A 48 9.67 -3.80 2.60
CA VAL A 48 8.52 -3.52 3.46
C VAL A 48 8.16 -2.04 3.45
N ALA A 49 9.15 -1.15 3.50
CA ALA A 49 8.94 0.30 3.41
C ALA A 49 8.30 0.68 2.07
N ALA A 50 8.84 0.22 0.95
CA ALA A 50 8.32 0.50 -0.39
C ALA A 50 6.87 -0.01 -0.58
N ILE A 51 6.55 -1.20 -0.07
CA ILE A 51 5.18 -1.75 -0.10
C ILE A 51 4.21 -0.89 0.71
N ASN A 52 4.62 -0.44 1.90
CA ASN A 52 3.78 0.39 2.77
C ASN A 52 3.57 1.79 2.19
N GLU A 53 4.58 2.38 1.56
CA GLU A 53 4.48 3.66 0.85
C GLU A 53 3.52 3.55 -0.34
N GLN A 54 3.62 2.49 -1.16
CA GLN A 54 2.69 2.24 -2.26
C GLN A 54 1.25 2.06 -1.77
N ASN A 55 1.04 1.35 -0.66
CA ASN A 55 -0.28 1.17 -0.05
C ASN A 55 -0.86 2.50 0.47
N THR A 56 -0.02 3.41 0.94
CA THR A 56 -0.45 4.73 1.46
C THR A 56 -0.79 5.70 0.32
N ASN A 57 -0.10 5.60 -0.81
CA ASN A 57 -0.30 6.49 -1.96
C ASN A 57 -1.52 6.13 -2.84
N MET A 58 -2.16 5.00 -2.59
CA MET A 58 -3.42 4.62 -3.24
C MET A 58 -4.61 5.06 -2.38
N PHE A 59 -5.65 5.67 -2.98
CA PHE A 59 -6.95 5.96 -2.33
C PHE A 59 -7.70 4.66 -1.99
N VAL A 60 -7.12 3.84 -1.12
CA VAL A 60 -7.64 2.52 -0.73
C VAL A 60 -8.35 2.67 0.60
N THR A 61 -7.71 3.30 1.59
CA THR A 61 -8.26 3.58 2.92
C THR A 61 -7.52 4.77 3.55
N GLY A 62 -8.20 5.57 4.39
CA GLY A 62 -7.58 6.69 5.11
C GLY A 62 -8.46 7.94 5.17
N ALA A 63 -8.06 8.90 6.00
CA ALA A 63 -8.66 10.23 6.01
C ALA A 63 -8.12 11.05 4.82
N PHE A 64 -8.97 11.89 4.24
CA PHE A 64 -8.60 12.81 3.17
C PHE A 64 -9.19 14.19 3.43
N SER A 65 -8.53 15.23 2.92
CA SER A 65 -8.95 16.62 3.03
C SER A 65 -8.35 17.44 1.89
N GLY A 66 -9.00 18.54 1.49
CA GLY A 66 -8.49 19.37 0.39
C GLY A 66 -8.51 18.65 -0.96
N SER A 67 -9.35 17.63 -1.11
CA SER A 67 -9.39 16.77 -2.30
C SER A 67 -10.32 17.36 -3.34
N TRP A 68 -9.75 17.88 -4.42
CA TRP A 68 -10.50 18.49 -5.51
C TRP A 68 -10.99 17.42 -6.47
N LEU A 69 -12.30 17.32 -6.61
CA LEU A 69 -12.97 16.29 -7.39
C LEU A 69 -13.92 16.97 -8.40
N PRO A 70 -13.88 16.57 -9.68
CA PRO A 70 -14.83 17.05 -10.66
C PRO A 70 -16.22 16.44 -10.39
N GLY A 71 -17.26 17.20 -10.69
CA GLY A 71 -18.64 16.74 -10.65
C GLY A 71 -19.53 17.53 -11.59
N PHE A 72 -20.76 17.06 -11.79
CA PHE A 72 -21.75 17.69 -12.65
C PHE A 72 -22.94 18.18 -11.83
N PHE A 73 -23.37 19.41 -12.08
CA PHE A 73 -24.64 19.87 -11.54
C PHE A 73 -25.78 19.41 -12.45
N ILE A 74 -26.81 18.77 -11.89
CA ILE A 74 -28.00 18.34 -12.62
C ILE A 74 -29.23 18.86 -11.89
N ASN A 75 -30.08 19.62 -12.60
CA ASN A 75 -31.28 20.19 -12.01
C ASN A 75 -32.21 19.10 -11.44
N GLY A 76 -32.74 19.32 -10.24
CA GLY A 76 -33.56 18.35 -9.51
C GLY A 76 -32.79 17.19 -8.86
N MET A 77 -31.50 17.00 -9.17
CA MET A 77 -30.65 15.96 -8.55
C MET A 77 -29.63 16.56 -7.59
N GLY A 78 -29.04 17.71 -7.92
CA GLY A 78 -27.96 18.35 -7.17
C GLY A 78 -26.61 18.21 -7.87
N PHE A 79 -25.52 18.45 -7.13
CA PHE A 79 -24.17 18.33 -7.65
C PHE A 79 -23.62 16.92 -7.40
N THR A 80 -23.31 16.21 -8.47
CA THR A 80 -22.95 14.78 -8.41
C THR A 80 -21.46 14.57 -8.63
N VAL A 81 -20.80 13.90 -7.68
CA VAL A 81 -19.40 13.47 -7.74
C VAL A 81 -19.34 11.95 -7.70
N ILE A 82 -18.50 11.36 -8.56
CA ILE A 82 -18.21 9.93 -8.55
C ILE A 82 -16.83 9.71 -7.95
N ILE A 83 -16.76 8.95 -6.87
CA ILE A 83 -15.50 8.59 -6.20
C ILE A 83 -15.25 7.10 -6.42
N PRO A 84 -14.19 6.70 -7.14
CA PRO A 84 -13.86 5.29 -7.35
C PRO A 84 -13.66 4.54 -6.03
N LYS A 85 -14.08 3.28 -6.00
CA LYS A 85 -13.99 2.37 -4.84
C LYS A 85 -13.22 1.12 -5.25
N HIS A 86 -12.16 0.81 -4.52
CA HIS A 86 -11.28 -0.32 -4.84
C HIS A 86 -11.75 -1.66 -4.23
N SER A 87 -12.63 -1.64 -3.24
CA SER A 87 -13.13 -2.85 -2.56
C SER A 87 -14.54 -2.64 -2.08
N LYS A 88 -15.44 -3.61 -2.34
CA LYS A 88 -16.84 -3.60 -1.90
C LYS A 88 -17.01 -3.45 -0.40
N LYS A 89 -16.00 -3.82 0.40
CA LYS A 89 -16.01 -3.71 1.85
C LYS A 89 -15.76 -2.30 2.36
N HIS A 90 -15.18 -1.42 1.53
CA HIS A 90 -14.87 -0.08 1.97
C HIS A 90 -16.13 0.76 2.14
N THR A 91 -16.09 1.63 3.14
CA THR A 91 -17.12 2.61 3.46
C THR A 91 -16.55 4.00 3.28
N LEU A 92 -17.39 4.93 2.80
CA LEU A 92 -17.02 6.33 2.62
C LEU A 92 -17.83 7.19 3.60
N THR A 93 -17.14 8.02 4.36
CA THR A 93 -17.73 9.10 5.15
C THR A 93 -17.20 10.42 4.64
N ILE A 94 -18.07 11.40 4.40
CA ILE A 94 -17.65 12.77 4.07
C ILE A 94 -17.94 13.67 5.27
N THR A 95 -16.94 14.41 5.72
CA THR A 95 -17.02 15.31 6.88
C THR A 95 -17.22 16.77 6.47
N SER A 96 -16.74 17.18 5.30
CA SER A 96 -17.01 18.50 4.73
C SER A 96 -17.06 18.47 3.21
N ALA A 97 -17.86 19.37 2.64
CA ALA A 97 -17.97 19.53 1.19
C ALA A 97 -18.12 21.00 0.83
N ARG A 98 -17.45 21.42 -0.24
CA ARG A 98 -17.58 22.76 -0.83
C ARG A 98 -17.64 22.65 -2.34
N ILE A 99 -18.35 23.56 -3.01
CA ILE A 99 -18.38 23.64 -4.48
C ILE A 99 -17.74 24.97 -4.88
N PHE A 100 -16.85 24.93 -5.87
CA PHE A 100 -16.31 26.14 -6.47
C PHE A 100 -17.30 26.72 -7.49
N THR A 101 -17.72 27.95 -7.26
CA THR A 101 -18.64 28.71 -8.12
C THR A 101 -17.87 29.87 -8.76
N LEU A 102 -18.23 30.23 -10.01
CA LEU A 102 -17.52 31.26 -10.76
C LEU A 102 -17.65 32.65 -10.13
N GLU A 103 -18.79 32.94 -9.49
CA GLU A 103 -19.05 34.26 -8.92
C GLU A 103 -18.81 34.34 -7.41
N GLY A 104 -18.95 33.22 -6.69
CA GLY A 104 -18.88 33.17 -5.22
C GLY A 104 -17.62 32.51 -4.66
N GLY A 105 -16.75 31.96 -5.51
CA GLY A 105 -15.62 31.14 -5.05
C GLY A 105 -16.10 29.85 -4.37
N TRP A 106 -15.41 29.44 -3.31
CA TRP A 106 -15.76 28.24 -2.53
C TRP A 106 -17.00 28.47 -1.66
N VAL A 107 -18.05 27.70 -1.92
CA VAL A 107 -19.30 27.73 -1.15
C VAL A 107 -19.46 26.43 -0.38
N ASP A 108 -19.59 26.51 0.94
CA ASP A 108 -19.84 25.36 1.80
C ASP A 108 -21.21 24.72 1.47
N THR A 109 -21.25 23.40 1.47
CA THR A 109 -22.47 22.65 1.24
C THR A 109 -22.51 21.37 2.08
N ALA A 110 -23.70 20.79 2.19
CA ALA A 110 -23.92 19.53 2.88
C ALA A 110 -24.08 18.38 1.87
N ILE A 111 -23.79 17.18 2.34
CA ILE A 111 -24.10 15.96 1.60
C ILE A 111 -25.62 15.77 1.56
N SER A 112 -26.14 15.54 0.37
CA SER A 112 -27.51 15.09 0.17
C SER A 112 -27.58 13.57 0.32
N THR A 113 -26.78 12.83 -0.46
CA THR A 113 -26.71 11.37 -0.38
C THR A 113 -25.32 10.84 -0.73
N ILE A 114 -25.00 9.66 -0.21
CA ILE A 114 -23.89 8.82 -0.67
C ILE A 114 -24.48 7.46 -1.03
N ALA A 115 -24.49 7.12 -2.31
CA ALA A 115 -24.91 5.81 -2.78
C ALA A 115 -23.68 4.91 -2.95
N ASP A 116 -23.69 3.76 -2.28
CA ASP A 116 -22.67 2.72 -2.46
C ASP A 116 -23.00 1.87 -3.70
N MET A 117 -22.07 1.86 -4.66
CA MET A 117 -22.16 1.09 -5.90
C MET A 117 -20.94 0.16 -6.01
N PRO A 118 -20.98 -0.90 -6.84
CA PRO A 118 -19.94 -1.94 -6.84
C PRO A 118 -18.49 -1.45 -6.98
N ASN A 119 -18.26 -0.38 -7.75
CA ASN A 119 -16.92 0.14 -8.09
C ASN A 119 -16.73 1.63 -7.78
N CYS A 120 -17.75 2.28 -7.20
CA CYS A 120 -17.68 3.69 -6.86
C CYS A 120 -18.72 4.06 -5.80
N TRP A 121 -18.52 5.20 -5.16
CA TRP A 121 -19.57 5.91 -4.47
C TRP A 121 -20.06 7.05 -5.36
N ARG A 122 -21.38 7.21 -5.43
CA ARG A 122 -21.98 8.42 -5.98
C ARG A 122 -22.35 9.34 -4.84
N VAL A 123 -21.65 10.46 -4.74
CA VAL A 123 -21.88 11.49 -3.74
C VAL A 123 -22.71 12.60 -4.39
N ILE A 124 -23.85 12.93 -3.81
CA ILE A 124 -24.68 14.07 -4.23
C ILE A 124 -24.57 15.13 -3.15
N LEU A 125 -24.11 16.33 -3.53
CA LEU A 125 -24.08 17.50 -2.67
C LEU A 125 -25.36 18.32 -2.86
N LYS A 126 -25.82 18.96 -1.80
CA LYS A 126 -26.89 19.94 -1.89
C LYS A 126 -26.43 21.13 -2.70
N THR A 127 -27.37 21.75 -3.40
CA THR A 127 -27.11 22.93 -4.21
C THR A 127 -28.20 23.96 -3.95
N ASP A 128 -27.81 25.23 -3.95
CA ASP A 128 -28.72 26.36 -3.80
C ASP A 128 -28.73 27.20 -5.09
N ALA A 129 -29.85 27.87 -5.38
CA ALA A 129 -29.98 28.72 -6.56
C ALA A 129 -28.96 29.89 -6.56
N ALA A 130 -28.53 30.36 -5.39
CA ALA A 130 -27.50 31.38 -5.23
C ALA A 130 -26.11 30.93 -5.73
N MET A 131 -25.86 29.62 -5.85
CA MET A 131 -24.60 29.08 -6.40
C MET A 131 -24.50 29.29 -7.92
N LYS A 132 -25.60 29.65 -8.61
CA LYS A 132 -25.68 29.94 -10.05
C LYS A 132 -25.04 28.84 -10.93
N LEU A 133 -25.24 27.58 -10.53
CA LEU A 133 -24.77 26.44 -11.30
C LEU A 133 -25.68 26.20 -12.50
N THR A 134 -25.09 25.88 -13.65
CA THR A 134 -25.81 25.55 -14.89
C THR A 134 -25.94 24.04 -15.01
N SER A 135 -27.16 23.55 -15.21
CA SER A 135 -27.41 22.11 -15.31
C SER A 135 -26.67 21.51 -16.52
N GLY A 136 -26.03 20.36 -16.32
CA GLY A 136 -25.21 19.67 -17.31
C GLY A 136 -23.74 20.12 -17.34
N TYR A 137 -23.38 21.17 -16.58
CA TYR A 137 -22.02 21.70 -16.58
C TYR A 137 -21.18 21.04 -15.48
N ALA A 138 -19.88 20.92 -15.75
CA ALA A 138 -18.90 20.42 -14.81
C ALA A 138 -18.38 21.55 -13.92
N TYR A 139 -18.21 21.26 -12.63
CA TYR A 139 -17.55 22.13 -11.66
C TYR A 139 -16.62 21.30 -10.78
N ILE A 140 -15.92 21.96 -9.87
CA ILE A 140 -15.01 21.34 -8.90
C ILE A 140 -15.65 21.38 -7.52
N ALA A 141 -15.58 20.26 -6.80
CA ALA A 141 -15.86 20.20 -5.38
C ALA A 141 -14.59 19.91 -4.58
N ASP A 142 -14.51 20.44 -3.37
CA ASP A 142 -13.50 20.12 -2.37
C ASP A 142 -14.15 19.29 -1.27
N LEU A 143 -13.68 18.06 -1.09
CA LEU A 143 -14.21 17.13 -0.10
C LEU A 143 -13.14 16.78 0.94
N ALA A 144 -13.59 16.60 2.17
CA ALA A 144 -12.82 15.95 3.23
C ALA A 144 -13.65 14.82 3.84
N GLY A 145 -12.99 13.76 4.29
CA GLY A 145 -13.67 12.57 4.76
C GLY A 145 -12.73 11.45 5.14
N GLN A 146 -13.29 10.24 5.16
CA GLN A 146 -12.55 9.02 5.46
C GLN A 146 -13.09 7.85 4.62
N ILE A 147 -12.16 7.05 4.09
CA ILE A 147 -12.43 5.72 3.53
C ILE A 147 -11.95 4.69 4.55
N LYS A 148 -12.82 3.77 4.98
CA LYS A 148 -12.50 2.66 5.88
C LYS A 148 -12.73 1.33 5.19
#